data_AF-A0A833VY36-F1
#
_entry.id   AF-A0A833VY36-F1
#
_cell.length_a   1.000
_cell.length_b   1.000
_cell.length_c   1.000
_cell.angle_alpha   90.00
_cell.angle_beta   90.00
_cell.angle_gamma   90.00
#
_symmetry.space_group_name_H-M   'P 1'
#
loop_
_entity.id
_entity.type
_entity.pdbx_description
1 polymer ?
#
loop_
_entity_poly.entity_id
_entity_poly.type
_entity_poly.pdbx_seq_one_letter_code
_entity_poly.pdbx_strand_id
1 'polypeptide(L)'
;MTCTHAALKRKDFLQLGFKYDNLLMEESAQILEIETFIPMLLQRQEDGHARLKRCILIGDHHQLPPVVKNMAFQKYSHMDQSLFTRFVRLGVPYIELNAQGRARPSIAKLYNWRYRELGDLPYVRDEPIFHKANAGFSYEYQLVDVPDFMGKGESAPSPWFYQNVGEAEYIVSVYIYMRSLGYPAAKISILTTYNGQKLLIRDVISRRCKAYGIEPPSKFIFLYLAFGCLDMM
;
A
#
# COMPACT_ATOMS: atom_id res chain seq x y z
N MET A 1 3.81 6.31 -18.65
CA MET A 1 4.82 7.13 -17.93
C MET A 1 4.29 7.42 -16.53
N THR A 2 5.14 7.71 -15.54
CA THR A 2 4.66 8.13 -14.21
C THR A 2 4.21 9.60 -14.22
N CYS A 3 3.33 9.98 -13.29
CA CYS A 3 2.89 11.38 -13.14
C CYS A 3 4.05 12.32 -12.82
N THR A 4 5.02 11.86 -12.02
CA THR A 4 6.26 12.62 -11.74
C THR A 4 7.07 12.85 -13.02
N HIS A 5 7.18 11.84 -13.89
CA HIS A 5 7.87 12.01 -15.18
C HIS A 5 7.12 12.98 -16.10
N ALA A 6 5.79 12.87 -16.17
CA ALA A 6 4.95 13.80 -16.90
C ALA A 6 5.14 15.24 -16.43
N ALA A 7 5.22 15.47 -15.11
CA ALA A 7 5.48 16.77 -14.52
C ALA A 7 6.86 17.32 -14.93
N LEU A 8 7.92 16.53 -14.78
CA LEU A 8 9.29 16.93 -15.12
C LEU A 8 9.49 17.19 -16.61
N LYS A 9 8.85 16.40 -17.48
CA LYS A 9 9.05 16.44 -18.95
C LYS A 9 7.99 17.22 -19.70
N ARG A 10 7.08 17.91 -19.00
CA ARG A 10 6.01 18.69 -19.63
C ARG A 10 6.51 19.66 -20.71
N LYS A 11 7.58 20.41 -20.43
CA LYS A 11 8.14 21.37 -21.39
C LYS A 11 8.61 20.67 -22.68
N ASP A 12 9.30 19.56 -22.52
CA ASP A 12 9.83 18.76 -23.63
C ASP A 12 8.68 18.21 -24.49
N PHE A 13 7.62 17.66 -23.87
CA PHE A 13 6.43 17.20 -24.59
C PHE A 13 5.76 18.32 -25.41
N LEU A 14 5.66 19.53 -24.83
CA LEU A 14 5.10 20.68 -25.53
C LEU A 14 6.00 21.19 -26.65
N GLN A 15 7.33 21.06 -26.55
CA GLN A 15 8.27 21.44 -27.61
C GLN A 15 8.23 20.44 -28.77
N LEU A 16 8.11 19.15 -28.47
CA LEU A 16 8.00 18.07 -29.45
C LEU A 16 6.64 18.03 -30.16
N GLY A 17 5.65 18.81 -29.71
CA GLY A 17 4.31 18.77 -30.28
C GLY A 17 3.58 17.46 -29.97
N PHE A 18 3.81 16.89 -28.79
CA PHE A 18 3.12 15.67 -28.34
C PHE A 18 1.60 15.87 -28.33
N LYS A 19 0.86 14.88 -28.85
CA LYS A 19 -0.62 14.90 -28.97
C LYS A 19 -1.22 13.58 -28.55
N TYR A 20 -2.38 13.63 -27.91
CA TYR A 20 -3.13 12.46 -27.48
C TYR A 20 -4.61 12.80 -27.28
N ASP A 21 -5.47 11.84 -27.61
CA ASP A 21 -6.92 11.99 -27.51
C ASP A 21 -7.49 11.40 -26.22
N ASN A 22 -6.81 10.43 -25.58
CA ASN A 22 -7.31 9.74 -24.41
C ASN A 22 -6.21 9.63 -23.34
N LEU A 23 -6.59 9.82 -22.08
CA LEU A 23 -5.74 9.66 -20.92
C LEU A 23 -6.31 8.55 -20.02
N LEU A 24 -5.47 7.61 -19.61
CA LEU A 24 -5.79 6.60 -18.60
C LEU A 24 -4.77 6.73 -17.48
N MET A 25 -5.25 6.76 -16.24
CA MET A 25 -4.43 6.83 -15.03
C MET A 25 -4.83 5.70 -14.09
N GLU A 26 -3.85 4.93 -13.64
CA GLU A 26 -4.00 3.96 -12.56
C GLU A 26 -3.45 4.55 -11.25
N GLU A 27 -3.83 3.97 -10.12
CA GLU A 27 -3.44 4.46 -8.78
C GLU A 27 -3.85 5.93 -8.53
N SER A 28 -4.91 6.39 -9.19
CA SER A 28 -5.32 7.81 -9.22
C SER A 28 -5.61 8.41 -7.84
N ALA A 29 -6.00 7.57 -6.87
CA ALA A 29 -6.23 8.01 -5.49
C ALA A 29 -4.93 8.32 -4.72
N GLN A 30 -3.79 7.76 -5.15
CA GLN A 30 -2.45 7.92 -4.54
C GLN A 30 -1.62 9.04 -5.19
N ILE A 31 -2.15 9.72 -6.21
CA ILE A 31 -1.46 10.78 -6.93
C ILE A 31 -1.94 12.14 -6.44
N LEU A 32 -1.02 13.08 -6.18
CA LEU A 32 -1.38 14.44 -5.78
C LEU A 32 -2.28 15.10 -6.83
N GLU A 33 -3.16 16.00 -6.39
CA GLU A 33 -4.10 16.66 -7.28
C GLU A 33 -3.41 17.36 -8.47
N ILE A 34 -2.34 18.11 -8.20
CA ILE A 34 -1.57 18.79 -9.26
C ILE A 34 -0.88 17.81 -10.21
N GLU A 35 -0.35 16.70 -9.69
CA GLU A 35 0.30 15.67 -10.51
C GLU A 35 -0.70 14.88 -11.35
N THR A 36 -1.97 14.85 -10.95
CA THR A 36 -3.06 14.28 -11.77
C THR A 36 -3.45 15.23 -12.90
N PHE A 37 -3.42 16.55 -12.64
CA PHE A 37 -3.81 17.56 -13.61
C PHE A 37 -2.78 17.76 -14.73
N ILE A 38 -1.48 17.68 -14.43
CA ILE A 38 -0.41 17.91 -15.42
C ILE A 38 -0.51 16.98 -16.65
N PRO A 39 -0.72 15.65 -16.51
CA PRO A 39 -0.95 14.73 -17.62
C PRO A 39 -2.13 15.09 -18.53
N MET A 40 -3.07 15.94 -18.11
CA MET A 40 -4.17 16.41 -18.95
C MET A 40 -3.75 17.56 -19.88
N LEU A 41 -2.59 18.18 -19.63
CA LEU A 41 -2.08 19.39 -20.29
C LEU A 41 -0.68 19.19 -20.90
N LEU A 42 -0.35 17.97 -21.37
CA LEU A 42 0.93 17.67 -22.00
C LEU A 42 0.96 17.96 -23.51
N GLN A 43 -0.11 18.53 -24.06
CA GLN A 43 -0.24 18.89 -25.46
C GLN A 43 -0.61 20.38 -25.60
N ARG A 44 -0.17 21.01 -26.69
CA ARG A 44 -0.57 22.39 -27.01
C ARG A 44 -2.01 22.42 -27.50
N GLN A 45 -2.70 23.52 -27.23
CA GLN A 45 -3.99 23.83 -27.84
C GLN A 45 -3.71 24.54 -29.17
N GLU A 46 -3.96 23.86 -30.28
CA GLU A 46 -3.71 24.42 -31.62
C GLU A 46 -4.92 25.20 -32.15
N ASP A 47 -6.15 24.77 -31.81
CA ASP A 47 -7.40 25.33 -32.34
C ASP A 47 -8.27 25.97 -31.25
N GLY A 48 -7.67 26.46 -30.15
CA GLY A 48 -8.39 27.03 -29.01
C GLY A 48 -9.18 26.02 -28.16
N HIS A 49 -9.19 24.74 -28.54
CA HIS A 49 -9.83 23.66 -27.80
C HIS A 49 -8.80 22.62 -27.33
N ALA A 50 -9.07 21.99 -26.18
CA ALA A 50 -8.30 20.84 -25.73
C ALA A 50 -8.61 19.63 -26.62
N ARG A 51 -7.58 18.98 -27.17
CA ARG A 51 -7.72 17.76 -27.97
C ARG A 51 -8.22 16.56 -27.16
N LEU A 52 -8.00 16.57 -25.85
CA LEU A 52 -8.33 15.46 -24.95
C LEU A 52 -9.85 15.17 -24.96
N LYS A 53 -10.22 13.94 -25.35
CA LYS A 53 -11.62 13.48 -25.49
C LYS A 53 -12.07 12.62 -24.32
N ARG A 54 -11.17 11.80 -23.75
CA ARG A 54 -11.48 10.88 -22.64
C ARG A 54 -10.42 10.93 -21.56
N CYS A 55 -10.86 10.95 -20.31
CA CYS A 55 -10.02 10.81 -19.14
C CYS A 55 -10.57 9.69 -18.26
N ILE A 56 -9.83 8.60 -18.14
CA ILE A 56 -10.16 7.43 -17.32
C ILE A 56 -9.25 7.46 -16.09
N LEU A 57 -9.85 7.62 -14.91
CA LEU A 57 -9.14 7.57 -13.63
C LEU A 57 -9.53 6.29 -12.92
N ILE A 58 -8.56 5.40 -12.69
CA ILE A 58 -8.71 4.17 -11.93
C ILE A 58 -7.94 4.37 -10.62
N GLY A 59 -8.60 4.16 -9.50
CA GLY A 59 -8.02 4.36 -8.17
C GLY A 59 -8.96 3.87 -7.08
N ASP A 60 -8.45 3.86 -5.84
CA ASP A 60 -9.19 3.42 -4.67
C ASP A 60 -9.06 4.47 -3.55
N HIS A 61 -10.15 5.19 -3.32
CA HIS A 61 -10.22 6.27 -2.33
C HIS A 61 -10.41 5.77 -0.89
N HIS A 62 -10.56 4.45 -0.69
CA HIS A 62 -10.54 3.80 0.63
C HIS A 62 -9.16 3.29 1.02
N GLN A 63 -8.19 3.30 0.10
CA GLN A 63 -6.78 2.99 0.37
C GLN A 63 -5.96 4.24 0.73
N LEU A 64 -4.64 4.10 0.80
CA LEU A 64 -3.73 5.18 1.20
C LEU A 64 -3.83 6.41 0.27
N PRO A 65 -3.82 7.63 0.84
CA PRO A 65 -3.73 8.86 0.05
C PRO A 65 -2.30 9.10 -0.46
N PRO A 66 -2.08 10.12 -1.32
CA PRO A 66 -0.73 10.58 -1.69
C PRO A 66 0.09 10.96 -0.46
N VAL A 67 1.39 10.67 -0.50
CA VAL A 67 2.29 10.93 0.63
C VAL A 67 2.67 12.42 0.70
N VAL A 68 2.25 13.09 1.77
CA VAL A 68 2.67 14.47 2.09
C VAL A 68 3.72 14.43 3.21
N LYS A 69 4.94 14.89 2.91
CA LYS A 69 6.06 14.81 3.87
C LYS A 69 5.85 15.64 5.13
N ASN A 70 5.29 16.83 4.99
CA ASN A 70 5.02 17.71 6.11
C ASN A 70 3.56 17.56 6.52
N MET A 71 3.35 16.92 7.67
CA MET A 71 2.03 16.66 8.24
C MET A 71 1.21 17.93 8.47
N ALA A 72 1.83 19.11 8.57
CA ALA A 72 1.11 20.38 8.66
C ALA A 72 0.31 20.69 7.39
N PHE A 73 0.87 20.46 6.19
CA PHE A 73 0.13 20.66 4.93
C PHE A 73 -0.99 19.64 4.76
N GLN A 74 -0.78 18.41 5.23
CA GLN A 74 -1.84 17.42 5.30
C GLN A 74 -2.98 17.89 6.23
N LYS A 75 -2.64 18.25 7.46
CA LYS A 75 -3.62 18.56 8.52
C LYS A 75 -4.39 19.87 8.27
N TYR A 76 -3.71 20.92 7.81
CA TYR A 76 -4.31 22.26 7.69
C TYR A 76 -4.79 22.59 6.27
N SER A 77 -4.22 21.97 5.24
CA SER A 77 -4.54 22.27 3.84
C SER A 77 -5.16 21.10 3.08
N HIS A 78 -5.27 19.92 3.69
CA HIS A 78 -5.73 18.69 3.03
C HIS A 78 -4.95 18.39 1.73
N MET A 79 -3.63 18.63 1.75
CA MET A 79 -2.77 18.47 0.58
C MET A 79 -2.66 17.00 0.11
N ASP A 80 -3.03 16.05 0.96
CA ASP A 80 -3.14 14.62 0.65
C ASP A 80 -4.46 14.25 -0.02
N GLN A 81 -5.31 15.21 -0.38
CA GLN A 81 -6.45 14.93 -1.22
C GLN A 81 -6.01 14.83 -2.69
N SER A 82 -6.21 13.65 -3.30
CA SER A 82 -6.07 13.48 -4.74
C SER A 82 -7.27 14.06 -5.50
N LEU A 83 -7.05 14.37 -6.78
CA LEU A 83 -8.14 14.78 -7.68
C LEU A 83 -9.25 13.71 -7.74
N PHE A 84 -8.85 12.44 -7.73
CA PHE A 84 -9.76 11.29 -7.73
C PHE A 84 -10.65 11.28 -6.48
N THR A 85 -10.06 11.34 -5.28
CA THR A 85 -10.83 11.36 -4.03
C THR A 85 -11.72 12.60 -3.94
N ARG A 86 -11.26 13.75 -4.45
CA ARG A 86 -12.08 14.96 -4.54
C ARG A 86 -13.30 14.76 -5.44
N PHE A 87 -13.15 14.13 -6.60
CA PHE A 87 -14.27 13.84 -7.51
C PHE A 87 -15.30 12.89 -6.90
N VAL A 88 -14.84 11.84 -6.22
CA VAL A 88 -15.75 10.94 -5.48
C VAL A 88 -16.53 11.72 -4.40
N ARG A 89 -15.84 12.56 -3.60
CA ARG A 89 -16.49 13.40 -2.58
C ARG A 89 -17.52 14.38 -3.16
N LEU A 90 -17.25 14.91 -4.35
CA LEU A 90 -18.16 15.82 -5.06
C LEU A 90 -19.34 15.11 -5.74
N GLY A 91 -19.45 13.79 -5.60
CA GLY A 91 -20.56 13.01 -6.14
C GLY A 91 -20.46 12.76 -7.65
N VAL A 92 -19.26 12.85 -8.23
CA VAL A 92 -19.06 12.45 -9.64
C VAL A 92 -19.42 10.96 -9.76
N PRO A 93 -20.30 10.56 -10.70
CA PRO A 93 -20.65 9.16 -10.89
C PRO A 93 -19.40 8.32 -11.21
N TYR A 94 -19.26 7.19 -10.53
CA TYR A 94 -18.15 6.27 -10.73
C TYR A 94 -18.65 4.82 -10.76
N ILE A 95 -17.81 3.95 -11.32
CA ILE A 95 -18.03 2.50 -11.35
C ILE A 95 -17.20 1.91 -10.22
N GLU A 96 -17.87 1.26 -9.27
CA GLU A 96 -17.21 0.51 -8.19
C GLU A 96 -17.15 -0.97 -8.59
N LEU A 97 -15.95 -1.53 -8.67
CA LEU A 97 -15.76 -2.95 -8.93
C LEU A 97 -16.05 -3.74 -7.64
N ASN A 98 -16.86 -4.79 -7.74
CA ASN A 98 -17.44 -5.47 -6.59
C ASN A 98 -17.00 -6.94 -6.42
N ALA A 99 -15.95 -7.39 -7.12
CA ALA A 99 -15.45 -8.75 -6.99
C ALA A 99 -13.91 -8.78 -6.99
N GLN A 100 -13.33 -9.30 -5.90
CA GLN A 100 -11.88 -9.44 -5.75
C GLN A 100 -11.38 -10.80 -6.26
N GLY A 101 -10.14 -10.83 -6.77
CA GLY A 101 -9.55 -11.99 -7.45
C GLY A 101 -8.25 -12.52 -6.87
N ARG A 102 -7.80 -12.04 -5.71
CA ARG A 102 -6.41 -12.21 -5.25
C ARG A 102 -6.24 -12.84 -3.87
N ALA A 103 -7.21 -12.70 -2.99
CA ALA A 103 -7.13 -13.15 -1.60
C ALA A 103 -8.16 -14.26 -1.35
N ARG A 104 -7.97 -15.01 -0.25
CA ARG A 104 -8.99 -15.96 0.21
C ARG A 104 -10.24 -15.20 0.67
N PRO A 105 -11.45 -15.76 0.51
CA PRO A 105 -12.67 -15.14 1.02
C PRO A 105 -12.62 -14.82 2.52
N SER A 106 -11.96 -15.68 3.31
CA SER A 106 -11.73 -15.47 4.74
C SER A 106 -10.90 -14.23 5.06
N ILE A 107 -9.84 -13.98 4.29
CA ILE A 107 -8.98 -12.80 4.41
C ILE A 107 -9.71 -11.57 3.86
N ALA A 108 -10.48 -11.71 2.78
CA ALA A 108 -11.24 -10.62 2.19
C ALA A 108 -12.24 -10.00 3.18
N LYS A 109 -12.81 -10.80 4.09
CA LYS A 109 -13.68 -10.32 5.18
C LYS A 109 -13.02 -9.29 6.10
N LEU A 110 -11.69 -9.25 6.18
CA LEU A 110 -10.98 -8.27 7.01
C LEU A 110 -11.12 -6.84 6.47
N TYR A 111 -11.39 -6.67 5.17
CA TYR A 111 -11.43 -5.36 4.53
C TYR A 111 -12.66 -5.08 3.68
N ASN A 112 -13.43 -6.10 3.27
CA ASN A 112 -14.54 -5.91 2.33
C ASN A 112 -15.70 -5.06 2.89
N TRP A 113 -15.87 -5.00 4.21
CA TRP A 113 -16.85 -4.15 4.89
C TRP A 113 -16.68 -2.66 4.57
N ARG A 114 -15.50 -2.25 4.08
CA ARG A 114 -15.23 -0.87 3.70
C ARG A 114 -15.82 -0.48 2.33
N TYR A 115 -16.14 -1.46 1.50
CA TYR A 115 -16.58 -1.30 0.11
C TYR A 115 -18.04 -1.71 -0.06
N ARG A 116 -18.70 -1.22 -1.10
CA ARG A 116 -20.08 -1.60 -1.38
C ARG A 116 -20.11 -2.96 -2.07
N GLU A 117 -20.70 -3.95 -1.39
CA GLU A 117 -20.98 -5.28 -1.95
C GLU A 117 -19.73 -6.00 -2.51
N LEU A 118 -18.55 -5.76 -1.94
CA LEU A 118 -17.31 -6.42 -2.39
C LEU A 118 -17.32 -7.91 -2.03
N GLY A 119 -17.55 -8.74 -3.04
CA GLY A 119 -17.47 -10.20 -3.00
C GLY A 119 -16.21 -10.75 -3.66
N ASP A 120 -16.26 -12.02 -4.04
CA ASP A 120 -15.17 -12.79 -4.63
C ASP A 120 -15.50 -13.23 -6.06
N LEU A 121 -14.51 -13.22 -6.95
CA LEU A 121 -14.63 -13.81 -8.28
C LEU A 121 -14.84 -15.34 -8.18
N PRO A 122 -15.54 -15.99 -9.14
CA PRO A 122 -15.86 -17.41 -9.06
C PRO A 122 -14.64 -18.31 -8.79
N TYR A 123 -13.53 -18.11 -9.50
CA TYR A 123 -12.33 -18.92 -9.33
C TYR A 123 -11.71 -18.80 -7.92
N VAL A 124 -11.89 -17.68 -7.22
CA VAL A 124 -11.43 -17.53 -5.83
C VAL A 124 -12.23 -18.44 -4.90
N ARG A 125 -13.51 -18.65 -5.21
CA ARG A 125 -14.41 -19.51 -4.43
C ARG A 125 -14.21 -20.98 -4.77
N ASP A 126 -13.83 -21.30 -6.00
CA ASP A 126 -13.85 -22.67 -6.50
C ASP A 126 -12.45 -23.33 -6.53
N GLU A 127 -11.38 -22.55 -6.73
CA GLU A 127 -10.05 -23.14 -6.90
C GLU A 127 -9.43 -23.62 -5.56
N PRO A 128 -8.89 -24.85 -5.50
CA PRO A 128 -8.29 -25.40 -4.28
C PRO A 128 -7.14 -24.58 -3.67
N ILE A 129 -6.47 -23.73 -4.47
CA ILE A 129 -5.37 -22.89 -4.00
C ILE A 129 -5.82 -21.87 -2.93
N PHE A 130 -7.09 -21.46 -2.94
CA PHE A 130 -7.67 -20.55 -1.95
C PHE A 130 -8.21 -21.26 -0.71
N HIS A 131 -8.28 -22.59 -0.71
CA HIS A 131 -8.80 -23.41 0.39
C HIS A 131 -7.73 -24.25 1.10
N LYS A 132 -6.58 -24.46 0.46
CA LYS A 132 -5.47 -25.23 1.05
C LYS A 132 -4.92 -24.55 2.30
N ALA A 133 -4.91 -25.20 3.46
CA ALA A 133 -4.38 -24.60 4.68
C ALA A 133 -2.89 -24.19 4.59
N ASN A 134 -2.49 -23.24 5.42
CA ASN A 134 -1.08 -22.90 5.62
C ASN A 134 -0.44 -23.97 6.51
N ALA A 135 0.41 -24.84 5.94
CA ALA A 135 1.12 -25.89 6.67
C ALA A 135 1.81 -25.35 7.94
N GLY A 136 1.61 -26.05 9.07
CA GLY A 136 2.17 -25.64 10.37
C GLY A 136 1.36 -24.58 11.13
N PHE A 137 0.23 -24.11 10.59
CA PHE A 137 -0.68 -23.16 11.25
C PHE A 137 -2.12 -23.69 11.23
N SER A 138 -2.81 -23.56 12.35
CA SER A 138 -4.22 -23.97 12.46
C SER A 138 -5.19 -22.99 11.81
N TYR A 139 -4.78 -21.73 11.63
CA TYR A 139 -5.61 -20.66 11.10
C TYR A 139 -4.94 -19.98 9.90
N GLU A 140 -5.75 -19.42 9.01
CA GLU A 140 -5.27 -18.72 7.81
C GLU A 140 -4.70 -17.33 8.13
N TYR A 141 -5.25 -16.68 9.15
CA TYR A 141 -4.75 -15.44 9.75
C TYR A 141 -5.01 -15.47 11.26
N GLN A 142 -4.15 -14.80 12.03
CA GLN A 142 -4.27 -14.68 13.48
C GLN A 142 -3.82 -13.29 13.91
N LEU A 143 -4.52 -12.73 14.90
CA LEU A 143 -4.00 -11.63 15.69
C LEU A 143 -3.35 -12.22 16.93
N VAL A 144 -2.09 -11.87 17.17
CA VAL A 144 -1.30 -12.41 18.28
C VAL A 144 -0.98 -11.27 19.23
N ASP A 145 -1.45 -11.40 20.47
CA ASP A 145 -1.06 -10.50 21.55
C ASP A 145 0.40 -10.78 21.95
N VAL A 146 1.22 -9.73 22.02
CA VAL A 146 2.63 -9.82 22.37
C VAL A 146 2.86 -8.98 23.63
N PRO A 147 2.95 -9.62 24.82
CA PRO A 147 3.15 -8.89 26.07
C PRO A 147 4.55 -8.29 26.14
N ASP A 148 4.77 -7.47 27.17
CA ASP A 148 6.07 -6.85 27.44
C ASP A 148 7.20 -7.88 27.46
N PHE A 149 8.24 -7.61 26.67
CA PHE A 149 9.43 -8.44 26.59
C PHE A 149 10.54 -7.83 27.44
N MET A 150 11.01 -8.58 28.43
CA MET A 150 11.96 -8.07 29.45
C MET A 150 11.44 -6.80 30.15
N GLY A 151 10.13 -6.75 30.41
CA GLY A 151 9.47 -5.61 31.07
C GLY A 151 9.34 -4.36 30.21
N LYS A 152 9.45 -4.49 28.88
CA LYS A 152 9.30 -3.38 27.93
C LYS A 152 8.44 -3.78 26.73
N GLY A 153 7.49 -2.92 26.38
CA GLY A 153 6.72 -2.97 25.15
C GLY A 153 7.34 -2.07 24.06
N GLU A 154 6.55 -1.14 23.54
CA GLU A 154 7.01 -0.14 22.57
C GLU A 154 8.09 0.78 23.18
N SER A 155 9.08 1.12 22.36
CA SER A 155 10.17 2.03 22.70
C SER A 155 10.52 2.93 21.51
N ALA A 156 11.12 4.09 21.79
CA ALA A 156 11.59 5.03 20.77
C ALA A 156 13.02 5.51 21.10
N PRO A 157 14.07 4.84 20.59
CA PRO A 157 15.47 5.22 20.85
C PRO A 157 15.84 6.62 20.37
N SER A 158 15.12 7.13 19.38
CA SER A 158 15.17 8.53 18.93
C SER A 158 13.74 9.02 18.64
N PRO A 159 13.48 10.34 18.63
CA PRO A 159 12.15 10.87 18.34
C PRO A 159 11.54 10.27 17.07
N TRP A 160 10.29 9.83 17.15
CA TRP A 160 9.51 9.24 16.04
C TRP A 160 10.04 7.92 15.48
N PHE A 161 11.00 7.29 16.15
CA PHE A 161 11.63 6.03 15.74
C PHE A 161 11.12 4.85 16.57
N TYR A 162 9.83 4.55 16.41
CA TYR A 162 9.13 3.52 17.20
C TYR A 162 9.58 2.10 16.85
N GLN A 163 9.75 1.28 17.89
CA GLN A 163 10.23 -0.09 17.87
C GLN A 163 9.61 -0.92 18.98
N ASN A 164 9.40 -2.21 18.73
CA ASN A 164 9.02 -3.21 19.72
C ASN A 164 9.90 -4.45 19.55
N VAL A 165 10.80 -4.70 20.52
CA VAL A 165 11.77 -5.82 20.48
C VAL A 165 11.07 -7.16 20.63
N GLY A 166 10.05 -7.25 21.50
CA GLY A 166 9.27 -8.47 21.70
C GLY A 166 8.60 -8.91 20.40
N GLU A 167 7.90 -7.99 19.73
CA GLU A 167 7.27 -8.27 18.43
C GLU A 167 8.29 -8.62 17.35
N ALA A 168 9.43 -7.93 17.31
CA ALA A 168 10.47 -8.19 16.32
C ALA A 168 11.08 -9.59 16.48
N GLU A 169 11.40 -10.01 17.71
CA GLU A 169 11.89 -11.37 17.98
C GLU A 169 10.82 -12.42 17.69
N TYR A 170 9.55 -12.14 18.02
CA TYR A 170 8.43 -13.05 17.77
C TYR A 170 8.25 -13.29 16.26
N ILE A 171 8.11 -12.23 15.45
CA ILE A 171 7.83 -12.38 14.02
C ILE A 171 8.99 -13.04 13.27
N VAL A 172 10.23 -12.81 13.71
CA VAL A 172 11.42 -13.46 13.14
C VAL A 172 11.46 -14.94 13.53
N SER A 173 11.06 -15.29 14.74
CA SER A 173 10.93 -16.69 15.16
C SER A 173 9.86 -17.43 14.33
N VAL A 174 8.72 -16.78 14.05
CA VAL A 174 7.69 -17.32 13.13
C VAL A 174 8.26 -17.49 11.73
N TYR A 175 9.01 -16.51 11.20
CA TYR A 175 9.66 -16.62 9.90
C TYR A 175 10.63 -17.81 9.85
N ILE A 176 11.46 -17.99 10.87
CA ILE A 176 12.38 -19.13 10.99
C ILE A 176 11.60 -20.44 11.01
N TYR A 177 10.52 -20.53 11.79
CA TYR A 177 9.65 -21.70 11.81
C TYR A 177 9.07 -22.04 10.42
N MET A 178 8.53 -21.05 9.71
CA MET A 178 8.03 -21.23 8.35
C MET A 178 9.13 -21.74 7.40
N ARG A 179 10.34 -21.18 7.49
CA ARG A 179 11.48 -21.60 6.66
C ARG A 179 11.92 -23.02 6.98
N SER A 180 11.92 -23.41 8.25
CA SER A 180 12.21 -24.79 8.69
C SER A 180 11.17 -25.80 8.20
N LEU A 181 9.91 -25.39 8.02
CA LEU A 181 8.87 -26.21 7.39
C LEU A 181 8.99 -26.28 5.85
N GLY A 182 9.90 -25.53 5.24
CA GLY A 182 10.13 -25.53 3.79
C GLY A 182 9.38 -24.47 3.01
N TYR A 183 8.75 -23.46 3.64
CA TYR A 183 8.10 -22.37 2.91
C TYR A 183 9.11 -21.57 2.08
N PRO A 184 8.89 -21.32 0.79
CA PRO A 184 9.82 -20.52 0.00
C PRO A 184 9.95 -19.08 0.54
N ALA A 185 11.17 -18.61 0.77
CA ALA A 185 11.43 -17.24 1.27
C ALA A 185 10.82 -16.15 0.36
N ALA A 186 10.79 -16.39 -0.95
CA ALA A 186 10.19 -15.50 -1.95
C ALA A 186 8.66 -15.35 -1.82
N LYS A 187 8.00 -16.25 -1.07
CA LYS A 187 6.55 -16.22 -0.83
C LYS A 187 6.19 -15.58 0.51
N ILE A 188 7.17 -15.20 1.32
CA ILE A 188 6.96 -14.55 2.62
C ILE A 188 7.44 -13.09 2.55
N SER A 189 6.65 -12.18 3.07
CA SER A 189 7.01 -10.77 3.23
C SER A 189 6.62 -10.33 4.63
N ILE A 190 7.49 -9.55 5.29
CA ILE A 190 7.22 -8.98 6.60
C ILE A 190 6.87 -7.50 6.43
N LEU A 191 5.75 -7.11 7.02
CA LEU A 191 5.18 -5.78 6.96
C LEU A 191 5.22 -5.15 8.36
N THR A 192 5.47 -3.84 8.41
CA THR A 192 5.35 -3.07 9.65
C THR A 192 4.98 -1.62 9.33
N THR A 193 4.30 -0.98 10.27
CA THR A 193 3.78 0.39 10.19
C THR A 193 4.80 1.46 10.56
N TYR A 194 5.98 1.08 11.07
CA TYR A 194 7.05 2.01 11.46
C TYR A 194 8.39 1.66 10.83
N ASN A 195 9.10 2.67 10.32
CA ASN A 195 10.41 2.46 9.72
C ASN A 195 11.46 2.04 10.78
N GLY A 196 11.32 2.50 12.02
CA GLY A 196 12.15 2.06 13.14
C GLY A 196 12.04 0.55 13.37
N GLN A 197 10.81 0.05 13.41
CA GLN A 197 10.53 -1.38 13.54
C GLN A 197 11.02 -2.20 12.34
N LYS A 198 10.92 -1.67 11.11
CA LYS A 198 11.49 -2.33 9.92
C LYS A 198 13.00 -2.54 10.05
N LEU A 199 13.72 -1.53 10.53
CA LEU A 199 15.17 -1.62 10.72
C LEU A 199 15.51 -2.61 11.85
N LEU A 200 14.74 -2.61 12.94
CA LEU A 200 14.91 -3.58 14.02
C LEU A 200 14.72 -5.02 13.54
N ILE A 201 13.61 -5.31 12.84
CA ILE A 201 13.34 -6.67 12.32
C ILE A 201 14.46 -7.15 11.40
N ARG A 202 15.02 -6.25 10.56
CA ARG A 202 16.15 -6.59 9.68
C ARG A 202 17.42 -6.95 10.46
N ASP A 203 17.69 -6.23 11.55
CA ASP A 203 18.82 -6.52 12.43
C ASP A 203 18.62 -7.86 13.15
N VAL A 204 17.42 -8.11 13.69
CA VAL A 204 17.06 -9.40 14.33
C VAL A 204 17.20 -10.56 13.35
N ILE A 205 16.72 -10.44 12.10
CA ILE A 205 16.90 -11.47 11.06
C ILE A 205 18.38 -11.71 10.76
N SER A 206 19.15 -10.64 10.60
CA SER A 206 20.58 -10.74 10.28
C SER A 206 21.37 -11.45 11.37
N ARG A 207 20.95 -11.32 12.64
CA ARG A 207 21.57 -12.01 13.78
C ARG A 207 21.05 -13.44 13.93
N ARG A 208 19.73 -13.64 13.91
CA ARG A 208 19.07 -14.92 14.20
C ARG A 208 19.12 -15.90 13.04
N CYS A 209 18.81 -15.48 11.81
CA CYS A 209 18.71 -16.40 10.67
C CYS A 209 20.07 -16.98 10.26
N LYS A 210 21.17 -16.22 10.44
CA LYS A 210 22.54 -16.72 10.20
C LYS A 210 22.86 -17.97 11.01
N ALA A 211 22.42 -18.05 12.26
CA ALA A 211 22.66 -19.19 13.12
C ALA A 211 22.01 -20.49 12.60
N TYR A 212 20.98 -20.37 11.76
CA TYR A 212 20.22 -21.50 11.20
C TYR A 212 20.48 -21.72 9.70
N GLY A 213 21.41 -20.96 9.09
CA GLY A 213 21.64 -21.02 7.64
C GLY A 213 20.43 -20.62 6.79
N ILE A 214 19.51 -19.81 7.35
CA ILE A 214 18.26 -19.42 6.69
C ILE A 214 18.45 -18.11 5.93
N GLU A 215 18.04 -18.11 4.66
CA GLU A 215 18.02 -16.90 3.83
C GLU A 215 17.02 -15.85 4.36
N PRO A 216 17.33 -14.55 4.28
CA PRO A 216 16.39 -13.50 4.66
C PRO A 216 15.19 -13.46 3.69
N PRO A 217 14.03 -12.94 4.13
CA PRO A 217 12.86 -12.84 3.26
C PRO A 217 13.12 -11.87 2.11
N SER A 218 12.52 -12.17 0.96
CA SER A 218 12.76 -11.44 -0.30
C SER A 218 12.34 -9.97 -0.27
N LYS A 219 11.36 -9.61 0.57
CA LYS A 219 10.81 -8.25 0.66
C LYS A 219 10.55 -7.86 2.11
N PHE A 220 11.07 -6.69 2.48
CA PHE A 220 10.78 -5.98 3.71
C PHE A 220 10.09 -4.68 3.35
N ILE A 221 8.80 -4.59 3.60
CA ILE A 221 8.02 -3.44 3.19
C ILE A 221 7.61 -2.70 4.46
N PHE A 222 8.13 -1.48 4.58
CA PHE A 222 7.52 -0.49 5.44
C PHE A 222 6.30 0.00 4.70
N LEU A 223 5.11 -0.24 5.27
CA LEU A 223 3.94 0.46 4.77
C LEU A 223 4.04 1.87 5.31
N TYR A 224 4.21 2.83 4.40
CA TYR A 224 4.01 4.23 4.70
C TYR A 224 2.51 4.44 4.92
N LEU A 225 1.99 3.98 6.06
CA LEU A 225 0.69 4.39 6.50
C LEU A 225 0.89 5.81 7.01
N ALA A 226 0.39 6.79 6.24
CA ALA A 226 0.12 8.12 6.76
C ALA A 226 -1.03 8.01 7.79
N PHE A 227 -0.81 7.29 8.89
CA PHE A 227 -1.68 7.35 10.06
C PHE A 227 -1.41 8.68 10.75
N GLY A 228 -2.06 9.72 10.24
CA GLY A 228 -2.49 10.80 11.11
C GLY A 228 -3.61 10.26 12.00
N CYS A 229 -3.43 10.36 13.32
CA CYS A 229 -4.39 10.02 14.37
C CYS A 229 -4.74 8.53 14.54
N LEU A 230 -3.96 7.84 15.38
CA LEU A 230 -4.53 6.90 16.35
C LEU A 230 -4.14 7.25 17.80
N ASP A 231 -3.80 8.51 18.05
CA ASP A 231 -3.83 9.14 19.38
C ASP A 231 -5.19 9.85 19.55
N MET A 232 -6.25 9.08 19.80
CA MET A 232 -7.48 9.53 20.48
C MET A 232 -8.39 8.32 20.69
N MET A 233 -8.05 7.49 21.69
CA MET A 233 -8.96 6.93 22.68
C MET A 233 -8.17 6.59 23.93
#